data_AF-A0AAE1VX94-F1
#
_entry.id   AF-A0AAE1VX94-F1
#
_cell.length_a   1.000
_cell.length_b   1.000
_cell.length_c   1.000
_cell.angle_alpha   90.00
_cell.angle_beta   90.00
_cell.angle_gamma   90.00
#
_symmetry.space_group_name_H-M   'P 1'
#
loop_
_entity.id
_entity.type
_entity.pdbx_description
1 polymer ?
#
loop_
_entity_poly.entity_id
_entity_poly.type
_entity_poly.pdbx_seq_one_letter_code
_entity_poly.pdbx_strand_id
1 'polypeptide(L)'
;MASPSTAAGLTIRNPRNPDATLPPSILYLSFDQEGGSFAVGTTHGFMLFNADPFLKAFHRDFSKNDQGSGVGVVQRIFGTSKFAVVGGGVGPELSRDKIVIWG
;
A
#
# COMPACT_ATOMS: atom_id res chain seq x y z
N MET A 1 -37.46 8.41 21.37
CA MET A 1 -36.53 7.34 20.96
C MET A 1 -35.38 8.00 20.21
N ALA A 2 -34.19 8.07 20.81
CA ALA A 2 -32.99 8.54 20.13
C ALA A 2 -32.21 7.32 19.60
N SER A 3 -31.85 7.35 18.32
CA SER A 3 -31.02 6.34 17.67
C SER A 3 -29.60 6.34 18.26
N PRO A 4 -28.90 5.19 18.32
CA PRO A 4 -27.54 5.14 18.84
C PRO A 4 -26.59 5.83 17.86
N SER A 5 -25.72 6.69 18.41
CA SER A 5 -24.59 7.28 17.69
C SER A 5 -23.64 6.17 17.26
N THR A 6 -23.49 5.99 15.94
CA THR A 6 -22.52 5.08 15.33
C THR A 6 -21.12 5.42 15.81
N ALA A 7 -20.44 4.44 16.39
CA ALA A 7 -19.08 4.52 16.88
C ALA A 7 -18.14 5.15 15.84
N ALA A 8 -17.69 6.38 16.11
CA ALA A 8 -16.64 7.03 15.34
C ALA A 8 -15.38 6.16 15.44
N GLY A 9 -14.94 5.62 14.31
CA GLY A 9 -13.77 4.76 14.20
C GLY A 9 -12.53 5.40 14.84
N LEU A 10 -11.85 4.62 15.65
CA LEU A 10 -10.55 4.92 16.26
C LEU A 10 -9.52 5.26 15.17
N THR A 11 -9.47 6.51 14.74
CA THR A 11 -8.35 7.01 13.95
C THR A 11 -7.31 7.48 14.95
N ILE A 12 -6.23 6.71 15.12
CA ILE A 12 -5.07 7.16 15.90
C ILE A 12 -4.44 8.34 15.13
N ARG A 13 -4.89 9.57 15.44
CA ARG A 13 -4.24 10.79 14.96
C ARG A 13 -3.07 11.10 15.87
N ASN A 14 -1.90 11.32 15.31
CA ASN A 14 -0.73 11.81 16.04
C ASN A 14 -0.98 13.28 16.44
N PRO A 15 -1.12 13.63 17.73
CA PRO A 15 -1.44 15.00 18.16
C PRO A 15 -0.34 16.02 17.85
N ARG A 16 0.88 15.55 17.55
CA ARG A 16 2.04 16.41 17.30
C ARG A 16 2.19 16.84 15.84
N ASN A 17 1.33 16.34 14.94
CA ASN A 17 1.29 16.77 13.55
C ASN A 17 -0.17 16.90 13.08
N PRO A 18 -0.81 18.06 13.33
CA PRO A 18 -2.22 18.28 12.96
C PRO A 18 -2.44 18.33 11.44
N ASP A 19 -1.39 18.60 10.66
CA ASP A 19 -1.39 18.65 9.19
C ASP A 19 -0.88 17.36 8.54
N ALA A 20 -0.64 16.30 9.31
CA ALA A 20 -0.38 14.99 8.72
C ALA A 20 -1.60 14.56 7.93
N THR A 21 -1.50 14.60 6.60
CA THR A 21 -2.33 13.77 5.73
C THR A 21 -2.39 12.36 6.34
N LEU A 22 -3.60 11.80 6.42
CA LEU A 22 -3.82 10.51 7.08
C LEU A 22 -2.76 9.51 6.61
N PRO A 23 -2.12 8.75 7.52
CA PRO A 23 -1.07 7.82 7.14
C PRO A 23 -1.59 6.86 6.06
N PRO A 24 -0.75 6.47 5.08
CA PRO A 24 -1.17 5.58 4.01
C PRO A 24 -1.82 4.32 4.57
N SER A 25 -3.03 4.01 4.08
CA SER A 25 -3.73 2.78 4.46
C SER A 25 -3.25 1.63 3.57
N ILE A 26 -3.14 0.43 4.15
CA ILE A 26 -2.79 -0.79 3.40
C ILE A 26 -4.01 -1.21 2.57
N LEU A 27 -3.79 -1.46 1.28
CA LEU A 27 -4.79 -1.96 0.33
C LEU A 27 -4.57 -3.42 -0.03
N TYR A 28 -3.31 -3.87 -0.01
CA TYR A 28 -2.92 -5.22 -0.38
C TYR A 28 -1.71 -5.67 0.40
N LEU A 29 -1.67 -6.95 0.76
CA LEU A 29 -0.52 -7.60 1.36
C LEU A 29 -0.46 -9.04 0.86
N SER A 30 0.72 -9.45 0.40
CA SER A 30 0.96 -10.83 -0.05
C SER A 30 2.41 -11.23 0.20
N PHE A 31 2.62 -12.51 0.49
CA PHE A 31 3.95 -13.11 0.40
C PHE A 31 4.28 -13.43 -1.07
N ASP A 32 5.57 -13.54 -1.38
CA ASP A 32 6.00 -14.23 -2.59
C ASP A 32 5.73 -15.74 -2.49
N GLN A 33 5.95 -16.47 -3.60
CA GLN A 33 5.62 -17.90 -3.67
C GLN A 33 6.41 -18.76 -2.68
N GLU A 34 7.57 -18.27 -2.21
CA GLU A 34 8.47 -19.00 -1.32
C GLU A 34 8.37 -18.52 0.14
N GLY A 35 7.58 -17.48 0.42
CA GLY A 35 7.45 -16.88 1.75
C GLY A 35 8.66 -16.07 2.22
N GLY A 36 9.71 -15.93 1.40
CA GLY A 36 10.95 -15.25 1.78
C GLY A 36 10.87 -13.73 1.69
N SER A 37 9.90 -13.21 0.93
CA SER A 37 9.59 -11.78 0.84
C SER A 37 8.09 -11.56 0.88
N PHE A 38 7.69 -10.33 1.19
CA PHE A 38 6.30 -9.91 1.06
C PHE A 38 6.19 -8.49 0.50
N ALA A 39 5.06 -8.23 -0.12
CA ALA A 39 4.74 -6.97 -0.76
C ALA A 39 3.55 -6.32 -0.08
N VAL A 40 3.55 -4.98 -0.01
CA VAL A 40 2.49 -4.19 0.59
C VAL A 40 2.08 -3.09 -0.39
N GLY A 41 0.85 -3.12 -0.86
CA GLY A 41 0.22 -2.02 -1.61
C GLY A 41 -0.50 -1.09 -0.64
N THR A 42 -0.38 0.22 -0.83
CA THR A 42 -0.98 1.26 0.02
C THR A 42 -1.77 2.26 -0.81
N THR A 43 -2.47 3.17 -0.15
CA THR A 43 -3.13 4.30 -0.79
C THR A 43 -2.18 5.32 -1.45
N HIS A 44 -0.87 5.20 -1.21
CA HIS A 44 0.15 6.13 -1.73
C HIS A 44 1.24 5.45 -2.56
N GLY A 45 1.19 4.12 -2.73
CA GLY A 45 2.23 3.41 -3.45
C GLY A 45 2.40 1.98 -2.98
N PHE A 46 3.63 1.47 -2.95
CA PHE A 46 3.90 0.11 -2.53
C PHE A 46 5.31 -0.08 -1.98
N MET A 47 5.48 -1.15 -1.21
CA MET A 47 6.75 -1.56 -0.60
C MET A 47 6.97 -3.05 -0.81
N LEU A 48 8.24 -3.45 -0.90
CA LEU A 48 8.69 -4.83 -0.87
C LEU A 48 9.63 -5.02 0.32
N PHE A 49 9.44 -6.10 1.06
CA PHE A 49 10.25 -6.48 2.21
C PHE A 49 10.78 -7.89 2.04
N ASN A 50 12.01 -8.12 2.49
CA ASN A 50 12.47 -9.46 2.83
C ASN A 50 11.90 -9.82 4.21
N ALA A 51 11.47 -11.06 4.39
CA ALA A 51 10.92 -11.53 5.66
C ALA A 51 12.03 -11.80 6.70
N ASP A 52 13.15 -12.38 6.25
CA ASP A 52 14.30 -12.70 7.11
C ASP A 52 15.65 -12.49 6.38
N PRO A 53 16.56 -11.65 6.92
CA PRO A 53 16.28 -10.67 7.96
C PRO A 53 15.22 -9.66 7.47
N PHE A 54 14.39 -9.18 8.39
CA PHE A 54 13.34 -8.22 8.05
C PHE A 54 13.94 -6.89 7.55
N LEU A 55 13.87 -6.68 6.24
CA LEU A 55 14.50 -5.54 5.56
C LEU A 55 13.61 -5.02 4.44
N LYS A 56 13.50 -3.69 4.33
CA LYS A 56 12.79 -3.06 3.20
C LYS A 56 13.69 -3.09 1.96
N ALA A 57 13.33 -3.92 1.00
CA ALA A 57 14.08 -4.09 -0.25
C ALA A 57 13.76 -2.97 -1.25
N PHE A 58 12.49 -2.56 -1.32
CA PHE A 58 12.05 -1.55 -2.28
C PHE A 58 10.88 -0.73 -1.72
N HIS A 59 10.81 0.54 -2.10
CA HIS A 59 9.71 1.43 -1.77
C HIS A 59 9.48 2.40 -2.93
N ARG A 60 8.22 2.51 -3.34
CA ARG A 60 7.79 3.52 -4.30
C ARG A 60 6.58 4.25 -3.73
N ASP A 61 6.73 5.56 -3.65
CA ASP A 61 5.64 6.48 -3.37
C ASP A 61 5.20 7.13 -4.69
N PHE A 62 3.89 7.24 -4.88
CA PHE A 62 3.22 7.85 -6.02
C PHE A 62 2.48 9.14 -5.63
N SER A 63 2.63 9.59 -4.38
CA SER A 63 2.14 10.87 -3.90
C SER A 63 2.80 12.00 -4.68
N LYS A 64 2.07 12.53 -5.67
CA LYS A 64 2.37 13.83 -6.27
C LYS A 64 1.45 14.91 -5.69
N ASN A 65 0.26 14.53 -5.20
CA ASN A 65 -0.82 15.42 -4.74
C ASN A 65 -1.78 14.65 -3.81
N ASP A 66 -2.65 15.32 -3.04
CA ASP A 66 -3.64 14.71 -2.11
C ASP A 66 -4.70 13.78 -2.75
N GLN A 67 -4.64 13.59 -4.07
CA GLN A 67 -5.46 12.64 -4.80
C GLN A 67 -4.70 11.33 -4.87
N GLY A 68 -5.05 10.39 -4.00
CA GLY A 68 -4.32 9.14 -3.78
C GLY A 68 -3.87 8.44 -5.07
N SER A 69 -2.71 7.82 -5.02
CA SER A 69 -2.12 7.09 -6.15
C SER A 69 -1.87 5.64 -5.74
N GLY A 70 -2.93 4.97 -5.28
CA GLY A 70 -2.81 3.70 -4.58
C GLY A 70 -2.44 2.51 -5.47
N VAL A 71 -1.93 1.47 -4.81
CA VAL A 71 -1.63 0.16 -5.42
C VAL A 71 -2.52 -0.90 -4.80
N GLY A 72 -3.34 -1.53 -5.64
CA GLY A 72 -4.32 -2.54 -5.23
C GLY A 72 -3.80 -3.97 -5.30
N VAL A 73 -2.76 -4.23 -6.11
CA VAL A 73 -2.05 -5.51 -6.15
C VAL A 73 -0.58 -5.23 -6.39
N VAL A 74 0.28 -5.89 -5.62
CA VAL A 74 1.72 -5.94 -5.88
C VAL A 74 2.21 -7.34 -5.54
N GLN A 75 2.88 -7.98 -6.50
CA GLN A 75 3.39 -9.34 -6.35
C GLN A 75 4.84 -9.42 -6.82
N ARG A 76 5.74 -9.90 -5.96
CA ARG A 76 7.11 -10.25 -6.36
C ARG A 76 7.11 -11.59 -7.08
N ILE A 77 7.92 -11.71 -8.14
CA ILE A 77 8.00 -12.91 -8.97
C ILE A 77 9.22 -13.75 -8.55
N PHE A 78 8.99 -14.96 -8.02
CA PHE A 78 9.96 -16.05 -7.76
C PHE A 78 11.42 -15.62 -7.43
N GLY A 79 11.65 -14.95 -6.29
CA GLY A 79 13.01 -14.60 -5.84
C GLY A 79 13.78 -13.58 -6.71
N THR A 80 13.15 -13.04 -7.76
CA THR A 80 13.80 -12.08 -8.67
C THR A 80 13.74 -10.64 -8.13
N SER A 81 14.39 -9.71 -8.84
CA SER A 81 14.19 -8.27 -8.65
C SER A 81 12.91 -7.76 -9.29
N LYS A 82 12.18 -8.59 -10.05
CA LYS A 82 10.99 -8.19 -10.80
C LYS A 82 9.71 -8.37 -9.99
N PHE A 83 8.75 -7.49 -10.26
CA PHE A 83 7.46 -7.51 -9.60
C PHE A 83 6.35 -6.97 -10.52
N ALA A 84 5.14 -7.44 -10.30
CA ALA A 84 3.93 -7.06 -11.02
C ALA A 84 3.08 -6.14 -10.14
N VAL A 85 2.55 -5.06 -10.72
CA VAL A 85 1.76 -4.06 -10.00
C VAL A 85 0.50 -3.68 -10.77
N VAL A 86 -0.60 -3.49 -10.04
CA VAL A 86 -1.88 -2.99 -10.54
C VAL A 86 -2.36 -1.85 -9.64
N GLY A 87 -2.92 -0.79 -10.24
CA GLY A 87 -3.45 0.34 -9.49
C GLY A 87 -4.63 -0.03 -8.59
N GLY A 88 -4.84 0.71 -7.50
CA GLY A 88 -5.94 0.50 -6.58
C GLY A 88 -6.22 1.71 -5.67
N GLY A 89 -7.19 1.60 -4.77
CA GLY A 89 -7.59 2.73 -3.93
C GLY A 89 -8.33 3.82 -4.72
N VAL A 90 -8.38 5.04 -4.20
CA VAL A 90 -8.98 6.20 -4.88
C VAL A 90 -7.90 6.85 -5.77
N GLY A 91 -8.24 7.16 -7.02
CA GLY A 91 -7.36 7.94 -7.93
C GLY A 91 -6.05 7.31 -8.44
N PRO A 92 -5.89 5.98 -8.58
CA PRO A 92 -4.57 5.38 -8.79
C PRO A 92 -3.83 5.91 -10.02
N GLU A 93 -2.52 6.17 -9.87
CA GLU A 93 -1.63 6.56 -10.97
C GLU A 93 -1.48 5.42 -12.01
N LEU A 94 -1.61 4.17 -11.56
CA LEU A 94 -1.65 2.99 -12.43
C LEU A 94 -3.09 2.57 -12.73
N SER A 95 -3.32 1.99 -13.91
CA SER A 95 -4.63 1.44 -14.25
C SER A 95 -4.96 0.21 -13.38
N ARG A 96 -6.25 0.03 -13.08
CA ARG A 96 -6.77 -1.16 -12.39
C ARG A 96 -6.89 -2.39 -13.30
N ASP A 97 -6.88 -2.18 -14.61
CA ASP A 97 -7.11 -3.22 -15.62
C ASP A 97 -5.83 -3.58 -16.39
N LYS A 98 -4.68 -3.03 -15.96
CA LYS A 98 -3.38 -3.28 -16.58
C LYS A 98 -2.40 -3.75 -15.53
N ILE A 99 -1.65 -4.78 -15.89
CA ILE A 99 -0.50 -5.25 -15.12
C ILE A 99 0.73 -4.52 -15.64
N VAL A 100 1.46 -3.86 -14.74
CA VAL A 100 2.77 -3.28 -15.01
C VAL A 100 3.82 -4.21 -14.44
N ILE A 101 4.78 -4.64 -15.27
CA ILE A 101 5.96 -5.39 -14.82
C ILE A 101 7.10 -4.41 -14.64
N TRP A 102 7.64 -4.36 -13.42
CA TRP A 102 8.81 -3.56 -13.08
C TRP A 102 9.99 -4.46 -12.72
N GLY A 103 11.20 -3.96 -12.97
CA GLY A 103 12.47 -4.65 -12.78
C GLY A 103 13.64 -3.73 -13.07
#